data_AF-A0AA38FJ10-F1
#
_entry.id   AF-A0AA38FJ10-F1
#
_cell.length_a   1.000
_cell.length_b   1.000
_cell.length_c   1.000
_cell.angle_alpha   90.00
_cell.angle_beta   90.00
_cell.angle_gamma   90.00
#
_symmetry.space_group_name_H-M   'P 1'
#
loop_
_entity.id
_entity.type
_entity.pdbx_description
1 polymer ?
#
loop_
_entity_poly.entity_id
_entity_poly.type
_entity_poly.pdbx_seq_one_letter_code
_entity_poly.pdbx_strand_id
1 'polypeptide(L)' 'MAIPVIDMKSIDGADREAIMAKIAKGCETPGFFQLINHGIDHGLLDRVKLVCAQ' A
#
# COMPACT_ATOMS: atom_id res chain seq x y z
N MET A 1 18.00 4.81 2.62
CA MET A 1 16.78 5.58 2.27
C MET A 1 15.59 4.68 2.58
N ALA A 2 14.62 5.11 3.39
CA ALA A 2 13.48 4.27 3.76
C ALA A 2 12.33 4.46 2.77
N ILE A 3 11.75 3.36 2.29
CA ILE A 3 10.56 3.41 1.42
C ILE A 3 9.34 3.72 2.31
N PRO A 4 8.54 4.75 1.99
CA PRO A 4 7.32 5.05 2.74
C PRO A 4 6.35 3.86 2.74
N VAL A 5 5.81 3.54 3.91
CA VAL A 5 4.74 2.54 4.07
C VAL A 5 3.47 3.26 4.49
N ILE A 6 2.38 3.01 3.77
CA ILE A 6 1.07 3.62 4.00
C ILE A 6 0.10 2.51 4.41
N ASP A 7 -0.51 2.68 5.59
CA ASP A 7 -1.53 1.78 6.12
C ASP A 7 -2.92 2.21 5.63
N MET A 8 -3.64 1.30 4.96
CA MET A 8 -4.98 1.54 4.42
C MET A 8 -6.12 1.13 5.36
N LYS A 9 -5.83 0.61 6.56
CA LYS A 9 -6.85 0.05 7.48
C LYS A 9 -8.01 0.99 7.79
N SER A 10 -7.75 2.30 7.86
CA SER A 10 -8.73 3.33 8.23
C SER A 10 -9.09 4.28 7.07
N ILE A 11 -8.87 3.87 5.81
CA ILE A 11 -9.09 4.73 4.64
C ILE A 11 -10.56 5.14 4.43
N ASP A 12 -11.48 4.38 4.99
CA ASP A 12 -12.93 4.64 4.97
C ASP A 12 -13.42 5.35 6.25
N GLY A 13 -12.51 5.70 7.16
CA GLY A 13 -12.81 6.36 8.44
C GLY A 13 -12.34 7.81 8.50
N ALA A 14 -12.20 8.32 9.73
CA ALA A 14 -11.77 9.70 9.99
C ALA A 14 -10.36 10.02 9.46
N ASP A 15 -9.50 8.99 9.30
CA ASP A 15 -8.11 9.16 8.86
C ASP A 15 -7.96 9.29 7.33
N ARG A 16 -9.07 9.26 6.58
CA ARG A 16 -9.07 9.28 5.11
C ARG A 16 -8.24 10.42 4.53
N GLU A 17 -8.46 11.66 4.97
CA GLU A 17 -7.74 12.83 4.45
C GLU A 17 -6.23 12.72 4.67
N ALA A 18 -5.82 12.27 5.86
CA ALA A 18 -4.41 12.10 6.20
C ALA A 18 -3.76 10.98 5.37
N ILE A 19 -4.47 9.88 5.11
CA ILE A 19 -3.99 8.79 4.25
C ILE A 19 -3.86 9.28 2.79
N MET A 20 -4.87 9.99 2.28
CA MET A 20 -4.84 10.55 0.91
C MET A 20 -3.70 11.55 0.72
N ALA A 21 -3.42 12.40 1.72
CA ALA A 21 -2.29 13.32 1.69
C ALA A 21 -0.93 12.59 1.62
N LYS A 22 -0.79 11.46 2.34
CA LYS A 22 0.42 10.62 2.24
C LYS A 22 0.56 9.97 0.86
N ILE A 23 -0.55 9.52 0.26
CA ILE A 23 -0.54 8.96 -1.10
C ILE A 23 -0.12 10.04 -2.10
N ALA A 24 -0.73 11.24 -2.05
CA ALA A 24 -0.38 12.36 -2.92
C ALA A 24 1.12 12.69 -2.82
N LYS A 25 1.63 12.83 -1.59
CA LYS A 25 3.06 13.08 -1.35
C LYS A 25 3.95 11.95 -1.89
N GLY A 26 3.55 10.69 -1.71
CA GLY A 26 4.27 9.53 -2.21
C GLY A 26 4.35 9.48 -3.74
N CYS A 27 3.32 9.97 -4.44
CA CYS A 27 3.31 10.12 -5.89
C CYS A 27 4.25 11.23 -6.37
N GLU A 28 4.40 12.32 -5.61
CA GLU A 28 5.31 13.43 -5.96
C GLU A 28 6.77 13.07 -5.66
N THR A 29 7.05 12.59 -4.45
CA THR A 29 8.40 12.29 -3.98
C THR A 29 8.39 11.18 -2.91
N PRO A 30 9.14 10.07 -3.07
CA PRO A 30 10.09 9.72 -4.12
C PRO A 30 9.47 9.09 -5.39
N GLY A 31 8.13 9.11 -5.55
CA GLY A 31 7.45 8.44 -6.67
C GLY A 31 7.21 6.94 -6.45
N PHE A 32 7.46 6.45 -5.22
CA PHE A 32 7.27 5.05 -4.84
C PHE A 32 6.92 4.92 -3.35
N PHE A 33 5.99 4.02 -3.03
CA PHE A 33 5.56 3.71 -1.67
C PHE A 33 4.99 2.29 -1.60
N GLN A 34 4.93 1.72 -0.39
CA GLN A 34 4.31 0.44 -0.11
C GLN A 34 2.95 0.64 0.58
N LEU A 35 1.97 -0.19 0.22
CA LEU A 35 0.68 -0.24 0.90
C LEU A 35 0.61 -1.48 1.78
N ILE A 36 0.01 -1.34 2.97
CA ILE A 36 -0.38 -2.46 3.84
C ILE A 36 -1.86 -2.35 4.17
N ASN A 37 -2.48 -3.45 4.57
CA ASN A 37 -3.93 -3.53 4.83
C ASN A 37 -4.79 -3.06 3.64
N HIS A 38 -4.31 -3.26 2.41
CA HIS A 38 -4.98 -2.89 1.15
C HIS A 38 -6.16 -3.81 0.76
N GLY A 39 -6.48 -4.81 1.59
CA GLY A 39 -7.61 -5.72 1.37
C GLY A 39 -7.39 -6.85 0.36
N ILE A 40 -6.15 -7.06 -0.12
CA ILE A 40 -5.83 -8.21 -0.97
C ILE A 40 -5.52 -9.39 -0.05
N ASP A 41 -6.20 -10.50 -0.28
CA ASP A 41 -5.99 -11.74 0.46
C ASP A 41 -4.53 -12.22 0.36
N HIS A 42 -3.94 -12.58 1.50
CA HIS A 42 -2.55 -13.05 1.54
C HIS A 42 -2.39 -14.41 0.84
N GLY A 43 -3.40 -15.29 0.92
CA GLY A 43 -3.39 -16.56 0.21
C GLY A 43 -3.37 -16.38 -1.31
N LEU A 44 -4.07 -15.36 -1.83
CA LEU A 44 -3.98 -14.97 -3.24
C LEU A 44 -2.56 -14.51 -3.60
N LEU A 45 -1.96 -13.63 -2.80
CA LEU A 45 -0.59 -13.15 -3.04
C LEU A 45 0.41 -14.31 -3.10
N ASP A 46 0.29 -15.29 -2.21
CA ASP A 46 1.18 -16.45 -2.17
C ASP A 46 1.02 -17.35 -3.40
N ARG A 47 -0.23 -17.58 -3.87
CA ARG A 47 -0.47 -18.31 -5.12
C ARG A 47 0.10 -17.58 -6.34
N VAL A 48 -0.04 -16.26 -6.42
CA VAL A 48 0.52 -15.46 -7.53
C VAL A 48 2.05 -15.55 -7.53
N LYS A 49 2.70 -15.42 -6.37
CA LYS A 49 4.15 -15.58 -6.25
C LYS A 49 4.61 -16.96 -6.74
N LEU A 50 3.88 -18.02 -6.41
CA LEU A 50 4.21 -19.38 -6.87
C LEU A 50 4.16 -19.53 -8.39
N VAL A 51 3.15 -18.93 -9.05
CA VAL A 51 3.01 -18.98 -10.52
C VAL A 51 4.07 -18.13 -11.21
N CYS A 52 4.39 -16.94 -10.69
CA CYS A 52 5.35 -16.01 -11.30
C CYS A 52 6.82 -16.33 -11.00
N ALA A 53 7.12 -17.28 -10.11
CA ALA A 53 8.48 -17.71 -9.79
C ALA A 53 9.06 -18.73 -10.78
N GLN A 54 8.33 -19.06 -11.85
CA GLN A 54 8.74 -19.96 -12.94
C GLN A 54 9.36 -19.21 -14.11
#